data_AF-A0A442UQE9-F1
#
_entry.id   AF-A0A442UQE9-F1
#
_cell.length_a   1.000
_cell.length_b   1.000
_cell.length_c   1.000
_cell.angle_alpha   90.00
_cell.angle_beta   90.00
_cell.angle_gamma   90.00
#
_symmetry.space_group_name_H-M   'P 1'
#
loop_
_entity.id
_entity.type
_entity.pdbx_description
1 polymer ?
#
loop_
_entity_poly.entity_id
_entity_poly.type
_entity_poly.pdbx_seq_one_letter_code
_entity_poly.pdbx_strand_id
1 'polypeptide(L)'
;MPVIASVPAIDELIAAGSPVAIGVSGGKDSQAAALATFEYLDQVGHAGPRVLVHSDLGSVEWNDSRRMCDELAGHIGIDLVVVRRKAGGLMERWERRWELSRARYETLSTVTLIPCWSTPEMRFCTSELKTHVIVAELRRRFKGQTIINVTGIRRQESRKRASATIATKHKDGRIWDWRPIVDWTVEEVFAEIDRHGLHPHPAYRVFGMSRVSCRFCIMSNLADLTAATAQPEAHDLYRRMVALESISTFGFQGARWLGDIAPHLLDADASHRFADGKIRALHRIAAEAKITPGMLYVKGWPTRMLTDAEADILAETRSRITCLFGFNSACLDRASIHHRYSELLAEHERRAA
;
A
#
# COMPACT_ATOMS: atom_id res chain seq x y z
N MET A 1 -29.19 -6.64 -15.77
CA MET A 1 -27.99 -5.99 -15.21
C MET A 1 -28.29 -5.64 -13.76
N PRO A 2 -27.39 -5.92 -12.81
CA PRO A 2 -27.57 -5.48 -11.43
C PRO A 2 -27.65 -3.95 -11.39
N VAL A 3 -28.49 -3.41 -10.52
CA VAL A 3 -28.67 -1.95 -10.43
C VAL A 3 -27.41 -1.32 -9.84
N ILE A 4 -26.95 -0.22 -10.44
CA ILE A 4 -25.87 0.56 -9.83
C ILE A 4 -26.41 1.40 -8.67
N ALA A 5 -25.61 1.58 -7.64
CA ALA A 5 -25.92 2.45 -6.53
C ALA A 5 -25.59 3.90 -6.87
N SER A 6 -26.56 4.80 -6.71
CA SER A 6 -26.37 6.25 -6.82
C SER A 6 -27.01 6.99 -5.64
N VAL A 7 -26.70 8.29 -5.53
CA VAL A 7 -27.34 9.23 -4.61
C VAL A 7 -27.63 10.53 -5.38
N PRO A 8 -28.64 11.33 -4.97
CA PRO A 8 -29.05 12.52 -5.73
C PRO A 8 -27.90 13.47 -6.08
N ALA A 9 -26.96 13.67 -5.15
CA ALA A 9 -25.79 14.53 -5.39
C ALA A 9 -24.86 14.01 -6.51
N ILE A 10 -24.77 12.70 -6.72
CA ILE A 10 -24.02 12.14 -7.85
C ILE A 10 -24.80 12.30 -9.15
N ASP A 11 -26.12 12.06 -9.11
CA ASP A 11 -26.98 12.21 -10.29
C ASP A 11 -26.99 13.66 -10.81
N GLU A 12 -27.05 14.65 -9.91
CA GLU A 12 -26.93 16.06 -10.22
C GLU A 12 -25.58 16.40 -10.90
N LEU A 13 -24.48 15.84 -10.40
CA LEU A 13 -23.15 16.07 -10.97
C LEU A 13 -23.02 15.44 -12.36
N ILE A 14 -23.58 14.24 -12.56
CA ILE A 14 -23.62 13.56 -13.85
C ILE A 14 -24.45 14.37 -14.85
N ALA A 15 -25.64 14.84 -14.44
CA ALA A 15 -26.51 15.69 -15.27
C ALA A 15 -25.84 17.03 -15.62
N ALA A 16 -25.05 17.59 -14.71
CA ALA A 16 -24.27 18.81 -14.93
C ALA A 16 -23.02 18.61 -15.82
N GLY A 17 -22.75 17.40 -16.31
CA GLY A 17 -21.59 17.13 -17.17
C GLY A 17 -20.25 17.10 -16.43
N SER A 18 -20.25 16.85 -15.12
CA SER A 18 -19.02 16.75 -14.32
C SER A 18 -18.11 15.64 -14.84
N PRO A 19 -16.79 15.83 -14.95
CA PRO A 19 -15.87 14.78 -15.36
C PRO A 19 -15.98 13.52 -14.50
N VAL A 20 -16.05 12.35 -15.14
CA VAL A 20 -16.10 11.05 -14.48
C VAL A 20 -14.80 10.30 -14.74
N ALA A 21 -14.04 10.05 -13.68
CA ALA A 21 -12.80 9.29 -13.72
C ALA A 21 -12.98 7.96 -12.99
N ILE A 22 -12.67 6.85 -13.66
CA ILE A 22 -12.82 5.51 -13.08
C ILE A 22 -11.45 4.91 -12.81
N GLY A 23 -11.18 4.59 -11.54
CA GLY A 23 -9.94 3.93 -11.13
C GLY A 23 -9.92 2.46 -11.54
N VAL A 24 -8.98 2.06 -12.40
CA VAL A 24 -8.80 0.67 -12.86
C VAL A 24 -7.44 0.10 -12.47
N SER A 25 -7.43 -1.18 -12.08
CA SER A 25 -6.24 -1.84 -11.53
C SER A 25 -5.96 -3.23 -12.10
N GLY A 26 -6.70 -3.63 -13.14
CA GLY A 26 -6.69 -5.00 -13.66
C GLY A 26 -7.44 -6.01 -12.77
N GLY A 27 -7.95 -5.60 -11.60
CA GLY A 27 -8.79 -6.44 -10.75
C GLY A 27 -10.25 -6.48 -11.20
N LYS A 28 -10.94 -7.58 -10.91
CA LYS A 28 -12.33 -7.85 -11.31
C LYS A 28 -13.30 -6.74 -10.89
N ASP A 29 -13.19 -6.24 -9.66
CA ASP A 29 -14.15 -5.29 -9.11
C ASP A 29 -13.99 -3.91 -9.79
N SER A 30 -12.75 -3.49 -10.10
CA SER A 30 -12.53 -2.27 -10.88
C SER A 30 -12.93 -2.39 -12.35
N GLN A 31 -12.82 -3.59 -12.93
CA GLN A 31 -13.23 -3.87 -14.30
C GLN A 31 -14.76 -3.80 -14.43
N ALA A 32 -15.50 -4.52 -13.57
CA ALA A 32 -16.96 -4.47 -13.53
C ALA A 32 -17.47 -3.06 -13.19
N ALA A 33 -16.83 -2.36 -12.25
CA ALA A 33 -17.20 -0.98 -11.94
C ALA A 33 -17.08 -0.05 -13.15
N ALA A 34 -16.02 -0.20 -13.96
CA ALA A 34 -15.87 0.58 -15.18
C ALA A 34 -17.00 0.27 -16.16
N LEU A 35 -17.19 -1.00 -16.52
CA LEU A 35 -18.22 -1.44 -17.47
C LEU A 35 -19.61 -0.91 -17.09
N ALA A 36 -20.04 -1.19 -15.86
CA ALA A 36 -21.35 -0.77 -15.36
C ALA A 36 -21.51 0.75 -15.30
N THR A 37 -20.44 1.48 -14.96
CA THR A 37 -20.48 2.95 -14.91
C THR A 37 -20.62 3.53 -16.31
N PHE A 38 -19.83 3.06 -17.29
CA PHE A 38 -19.90 3.58 -18.65
C PHE A 38 -21.25 3.31 -19.29
N GLU A 39 -21.80 2.09 -19.14
CA GLU A 39 -23.15 1.77 -19.63
C GLU A 39 -24.22 2.68 -19.01
N TYR A 40 -24.12 2.94 -17.70
CA TYR A 40 -25.02 3.89 -17.04
C TYR A 40 -24.87 5.32 -17.56
N LEU A 41 -23.64 5.81 -17.73
CA LEU A 41 -23.37 7.15 -18.26
C LEU A 41 -23.92 7.30 -19.68
N ASP A 42 -23.87 6.26 -20.51
CA ASP A 42 -24.50 6.24 -21.83
C ASP A 42 -26.01 6.26 -21.75
N GLN A 43 -26.60 5.45 -20.86
CA GLN A 43 -28.05 5.38 -20.67
C GLN A 43 -28.64 6.73 -20.24
N VAL A 44 -27.95 7.49 -19.38
CA VAL A 44 -28.40 8.80 -18.91
C VAL A 44 -27.94 9.96 -19.79
N GLY A 45 -27.25 9.68 -20.90
CA GLY A 45 -26.82 10.70 -21.86
C GLY A 45 -25.76 11.66 -21.32
N HIS A 46 -24.87 11.20 -20.44
CA HIS A 46 -23.82 12.05 -19.86
C HIS A 46 -22.85 12.56 -20.93
N ALA A 47 -22.80 13.87 -21.14
CA ALA A 47 -21.96 14.51 -22.16
C ALA A 47 -20.58 15.01 -21.64
N GLY A 48 -20.30 14.83 -20.35
CA GLY A 48 -19.06 15.27 -19.73
C GLY A 48 -17.85 14.38 -20.07
N PRO A 49 -16.62 14.83 -19.75
CA PRO A 49 -15.41 14.05 -19.96
C PRO A 49 -15.42 12.75 -19.16
N ARG A 50 -14.98 11.65 -19.78
CA ARG A 50 -14.88 10.34 -19.13
C ARG A 50 -13.49 9.78 -19.33
N VAL A 51 -12.92 9.17 -18.29
CA VAL A 51 -11.54 8.68 -18.35
C VAL A 51 -11.32 7.48 -17.47
N LEU A 52 -10.51 6.52 -17.94
CA LEU A 52 -9.96 5.47 -17.09
C LEU A 52 -8.64 5.93 -16.49
N VAL A 53 -8.41 5.65 -15.21
CA VAL A 53 -7.17 5.99 -14.54
C VAL A 53 -6.56 4.75 -13.91
N HIS A 54 -5.37 4.38 -14.37
CA HIS A 54 -4.56 3.32 -13.77
C HIS A 54 -3.38 3.93 -13.01
N SER A 55 -3.18 3.45 -11.78
CA SER A 55 -2.03 3.81 -10.96
C SER A 55 -1.04 2.65 -11.00
N ASP A 56 0.13 2.92 -11.56
CA ASP A 56 1.21 1.97 -11.77
C ASP A 56 2.14 1.94 -10.54
N LEU A 57 2.18 0.79 -9.86
CA LEU A 57 2.97 0.56 -8.66
C LEU A 57 4.38 0.03 -8.95
N GLY A 58 4.77 -0.11 -10.21
CA GLY A 58 6.07 -0.60 -10.65
C GLY A 58 6.17 -2.12 -10.59
N SER A 59 7.36 -2.63 -10.25
CA SER A 59 7.71 -4.06 -10.34
C SER A 59 6.88 -4.99 -9.44
N VAL A 60 6.05 -4.46 -8.55
CA VAL A 60 5.21 -5.26 -7.65
C VAL A 60 3.90 -5.72 -8.29
N GLU A 61 3.56 -5.23 -9.48
CA GLU A 61 2.31 -5.59 -10.16
C GLU A 61 2.39 -6.95 -10.85
N TRP A 62 1.23 -7.45 -11.28
CA TRP A 62 1.19 -8.55 -12.23
C TRP A 62 1.48 -8.01 -13.62
N ASN A 63 2.20 -8.78 -14.44
CA ASN A 63 2.48 -8.37 -15.83
C ASN A 63 1.17 -8.14 -16.60
N ASP A 64 0.13 -8.93 -16.31
CA ASP A 64 -1.19 -8.79 -16.90
C ASP A 64 -1.95 -7.55 -16.41
N SER A 65 -1.68 -7.01 -15.21
CA SER A 65 -2.52 -5.95 -14.64
C SER A 65 -2.61 -4.70 -15.52
N ARG A 66 -1.51 -4.32 -16.15
CA ARG A 66 -1.50 -3.22 -17.13
C ARG A 66 -2.22 -3.60 -18.41
N ARG A 67 -1.92 -4.77 -18.98
CA ARG A 67 -2.57 -5.30 -20.19
C ARG A 67 -4.08 -5.35 -20.06
N MET A 68 -4.59 -5.85 -18.93
CA MET A 68 -6.03 -5.90 -18.64
C MET A 68 -6.67 -4.51 -18.59
N CYS A 69 -5.96 -3.49 -18.10
CA CYS A 69 -6.44 -2.11 -18.13
C CYS A 69 -6.47 -1.55 -19.56
N ASP A 70 -5.44 -1.83 -20.37
CA ASP A 70 -5.39 -1.39 -21.77
C ASP A 70 -6.49 -2.07 -22.61
N GLU A 71 -6.73 -3.38 -22.42
CA GLU A 71 -7.81 -4.13 -23.09
C GLU A 71 -9.19 -3.60 -22.71
N LEU A 72 -9.42 -3.31 -21.43
CA LEU A 72 -10.66 -2.69 -20.96
C LEU A 72 -10.88 -1.30 -21.59
N ALA A 73 -9.82 -0.50 -21.68
CA ALA A 73 -9.86 0.82 -22.31
C ALA A 73 -10.22 0.72 -23.80
N GLY A 74 -9.60 -0.21 -24.52
CA GLY A 74 -9.92 -0.49 -25.93
C GLY A 74 -11.35 -0.98 -26.14
N HIS A 75 -11.84 -1.86 -25.26
CA HIS A 75 -13.21 -2.37 -25.32
C HIS A 75 -14.27 -1.29 -25.10
N ILE A 76 -14.04 -0.38 -24.14
CA ILE A 76 -14.95 0.74 -23.86
C ILE A 76 -14.79 1.86 -24.89
N GLY A 77 -13.62 1.97 -25.54
CA GLY A 77 -13.29 3.05 -26.46
C GLY A 77 -12.93 4.37 -25.76
N ILE A 78 -12.27 4.29 -24.59
CA ILE A 78 -11.92 5.45 -23.75
C ILE A 78 -10.43 5.46 -23.42
N ASP A 79 -9.86 6.66 -23.30
CA ASP A 79 -8.47 6.85 -22.91
C ASP A 79 -8.14 6.27 -21.53
N LEU A 80 -7.00 5.56 -21.46
CA LEU A 80 -6.38 5.14 -20.20
C LEU A 80 -5.27 6.11 -19.79
N VAL A 81 -5.50 6.83 -18.70
CA VAL A 81 -4.49 7.68 -18.06
C VAL A 81 -3.70 6.85 -17.05
N VAL A 82 -2.41 6.71 -17.30
CA VAL A 82 -1.50 6.01 -16.40
C VAL A 82 -0.74 7.01 -15.55
N VAL A 83 -0.88 6.90 -14.23
CA VAL A 83 -0.17 7.72 -13.26
C VAL A 83 0.85 6.90 -12.49
N ARG A 84 2.01 7.48 -12.21
CA ARG A 84 3.08 6.85 -11.45
C ARG A 84 3.64 7.82 -10.42
N ARG A 85 4.02 7.30 -9.26
CA ARG A 85 4.80 8.04 -8.27
C ARG A 85 6.20 8.32 -8.81
N LYS A 86 6.63 9.59 -8.81
CA LYS A 86 7.94 10.01 -9.36
C LYS A 86 9.14 9.37 -8.66
N ALA A 87 9.03 9.08 -7.37
CA ALA A 87 10.11 8.54 -6.55
C ALA A 87 10.18 7.00 -6.53
N GLY A 88 9.77 6.35 -7.63
CA GLY A 88 9.76 4.88 -7.76
C GLY A 88 8.47 4.20 -7.29
N GLY A 89 8.40 2.90 -7.57
CA GLY A 89 7.29 2.01 -7.26
C GLY A 89 7.23 1.60 -5.80
N LEU A 90 6.38 0.61 -5.50
CA LEU A 90 6.15 0.19 -4.12
C LEU A 90 7.36 -0.52 -3.52
N MET A 91 8.09 -1.30 -4.33
CA MET A 91 9.29 -2.00 -3.88
C MET A 91 10.36 -0.99 -3.44
N GLU A 92 10.66 0.00 -4.28
CA GLU A 92 11.62 1.07 -3.99
C GLU A 92 11.19 1.88 -2.75
N ARG A 93 9.88 2.05 -2.57
CA ARG A 93 9.33 2.74 -1.40
C ARG A 93 9.51 1.93 -0.10
N TRP A 94 9.53 0.61 -0.14
CA TRP A 94 9.84 -0.24 1.01
C TRP A 94 11.34 -0.25 1.33
N GLU A 95 12.19 -0.40 0.31
CA GLU A 95 13.66 -0.32 0.44
C GLU A 95 14.08 1.02 1.03
N ARG A 96 13.58 2.12 0.47
CA ARG A 96 13.85 3.46 0.99
C ARG A 96 13.37 3.64 2.43
N ARG A 97 12.25 3.00 2.80
CA ARG A 97 11.77 3.07 4.19
C ARG A 97 12.71 2.36 5.15
N TRP A 98 13.29 1.25 4.74
CA TRP A 98 14.32 0.55 5.52
C TRP A 98 15.58 1.41 5.68
N GLU A 99 16.10 1.98 4.59
CA GLU A 99 17.26 2.89 4.62
C GLU A 99 17.04 4.04 5.62
N LEU A 100 15.87 4.68 5.55
CA LEU A 100 15.51 5.78 6.45
C LEU A 100 15.29 5.30 7.89
N SER A 101 14.83 4.06 8.09
CA SER A 101 14.73 3.47 9.43
C SER A 101 16.10 3.31 10.05
N ARG A 102 17.06 2.72 9.31
CA ARG A 102 18.45 2.59 9.74
C ARG A 102 19.04 3.96 10.07
N ALA A 103 18.96 4.92 9.14
CA ALA A 103 19.55 6.24 9.34
C ALA A 103 18.99 6.96 10.58
N ARG A 104 17.66 6.91 10.79
CA ARG A 104 17.05 7.48 12.01
C ARG A 104 17.48 6.75 13.26
N TYR A 105 17.68 5.44 13.19
CA TYR A 105 18.14 4.67 14.33
C TYR A 105 19.58 5.03 14.70
N GLU A 106 20.47 5.12 13.71
CA GLU A 106 21.88 5.49 13.89
C GLU A 106 22.02 6.85 14.59
N THR A 107 21.17 7.83 14.26
CA THR A 107 21.21 9.18 14.85
C THR A 107 20.33 9.36 16.10
N LEU A 108 19.76 8.27 16.64
CA LEU A 108 18.81 8.29 17.75
C LEU A 108 17.60 9.22 17.49
N SER A 109 17.19 9.34 16.22
CA SER A 109 15.92 9.98 15.83
C SER A 109 14.72 9.03 15.94
N THR A 110 14.97 7.77 16.31
CA THR A 110 13.97 6.81 16.76
C THR A 110 14.63 5.86 17.76
N VAL A 111 13.84 5.31 18.67
CA VAL A 111 14.32 4.40 19.72
C VAL A 111 14.29 2.92 19.30
N THR A 112 13.47 2.56 18.32
CA THR A 112 13.36 1.21 17.76
C THR A 112 13.44 1.25 16.24
N LEU A 113 13.83 0.14 15.62
CA LEU A 113 13.77 0.01 14.17
C LEU A 113 12.30 -0.01 13.71
N ILE A 114 12.06 0.65 12.58
CA ILE A 114 10.73 0.82 11.99
C ILE A 114 10.58 -0.17 10.83
N PRO A 115 9.50 -0.97 10.79
CA PRO A 115 9.23 -1.89 9.70
C PRO A 115 9.19 -1.19 8.33
N CYS A 116 9.76 -1.85 7.32
CA CYS A 116 9.82 -1.36 5.94
C CYS A 116 8.52 -1.62 5.17
N TRP A 117 7.79 -2.67 5.52
CA TRP A 117 6.60 -3.13 4.81
C TRP A 117 5.39 -2.22 5.01
N SER A 118 4.46 -2.28 4.05
CA SER A 118 3.10 -1.78 4.25
C SER A 118 2.39 -2.64 5.31
N THR A 119 1.48 -2.04 6.07
CA THR A 119 0.58 -2.78 6.99
C THR A 119 -0.88 -2.50 6.63
N PRO A 120 -1.87 -3.24 7.17
CA PRO A 120 -3.28 -2.91 6.98
C PRO A 120 -3.63 -1.46 7.37
N GLU A 121 -2.96 -0.92 8.40
CA GLU A 121 -3.09 0.45 8.89
C GLU A 121 -2.27 1.44 8.03
N MET A 122 -1.08 1.03 7.57
CA MET A 122 -0.16 1.84 6.78
C MET A 122 -0.03 1.31 5.34
N ARG A 123 -1.06 1.52 4.53
CA ARG A 123 -1.09 1.08 3.12
C ARG A 123 -0.49 2.13 2.19
N PHE A 124 0.84 2.19 2.08
CA PHE A 124 1.54 3.10 1.16
C PHE A 124 1.08 2.93 -0.29
N CYS A 125 0.79 1.69 -0.69
CA CYS A 125 0.24 1.37 -2.00
C CYS A 125 -1.11 2.04 -2.27
N THR A 126 -1.92 2.31 -1.23
CA THR A 126 -3.21 2.99 -1.37
C THR A 126 -3.05 4.50 -1.27
N SER A 127 -2.49 5.01 -0.17
CA SER A 127 -2.42 6.46 0.06
C SER A 127 -1.46 7.15 -0.91
N GLU A 128 -0.19 6.76 -0.88
CA GLU A 128 0.88 7.44 -1.62
C GLU A 128 0.88 7.10 -3.11
N LEU A 129 0.72 5.81 -3.43
CA LEU A 129 0.91 5.34 -4.81
C LEU A 129 -0.37 5.33 -5.64
N LYS A 130 -1.56 5.31 -5.03
CA LYS A 130 -2.85 5.36 -5.74
C LYS A 130 -3.56 6.69 -5.53
N THR A 131 -4.06 6.94 -4.32
CA THR A 131 -4.92 8.08 -4.03
C THR A 131 -4.24 9.41 -4.34
N HIS A 132 -3.02 9.66 -3.82
CA HIS A 132 -2.34 10.94 -4.02
C HIS A 132 -2.04 11.23 -5.49
N VAL A 133 -1.52 10.25 -6.24
CA VAL A 133 -1.16 10.45 -7.65
C VAL A 133 -2.38 10.57 -8.55
N ILE A 134 -3.44 9.79 -8.29
CA ILE A 134 -4.71 9.88 -9.04
C ILE A 134 -5.34 11.26 -8.78
N VAL A 135 -5.52 11.65 -7.52
CA VAL A 135 -6.11 12.94 -7.16
C VAL A 135 -5.31 14.12 -7.74
N ALA A 136 -3.97 14.04 -7.71
CA ALA A 136 -3.12 15.07 -8.31
C ALA A 136 -3.33 15.18 -9.83
N GLU A 137 -3.40 14.05 -10.53
CA GLU A 137 -3.68 14.03 -11.97
C GLU A 137 -5.07 14.54 -12.30
N LEU A 138 -6.10 14.10 -11.56
CA LEU A 138 -7.48 14.54 -11.77
C LEU A 138 -7.62 16.06 -11.58
N ARG A 139 -7.03 16.61 -10.52
CA ARG A 139 -7.02 18.07 -10.28
C ARG A 139 -6.30 18.84 -11.38
N ARG A 140 -5.21 18.28 -11.93
CA ARG A 140 -4.45 18.90 -13.02
C ARG A 140 -5.24 18.86 -14.32
N ARG A 141 -5.83 17.72 -14.64
CA ARG A 141 -6.56 17.45 -15.89
C ARG A 141 -7.88 18.22 -15.96
N PHE A 142 -8.64 18.23 -14.87
CA PHE A 142 -9.96 18.86 -14.79
C PHE A 142 -9.92 20.11 -13.90
N LYS A 143 -8.94 20.98 -14.15
CA LYS A 143 -8.74 22.21 -13.37
C LYS A 143 -10.02 23.05 -13.38
N GLY A 144 -10.47 23.48 -12.20
CA GLY A 144 -11.68 24.30 -12.08
C GLY A 144 -12.94 23.49 -11.76
N GLN A 145 -13.01 22.22 -12.16
CA GLN A 145 -14.25 21.45 -12.20
C GLN A 145 -14.46 20.61 -10.94
N THR A 146 -15.71 20.18 -10.72
CA THR A 146 -16.07 19.12 -9.75
C THR A 146 -15.99 17.77 -10.44
N ILE A 147 -15.32 16.79 -9.83
CA ILE A 147 -14.96 15.53 -10.46
C ILE A 147 -15.60 14.37 -9.70
N ILE A 148 -16.13 13.41 -10.43
CA ILE A 148 -16.60 12.13 -9.89
C ILE A 148 -15.48 11.11 -10.04
N ASN A 149 -14.95 10.62 -8.91
CA ASN A 149 -13.91 9.59 -8.86
C ASN A 149 -14.56 8.25 -8.50
N VAL A 150 -14.64 7.34 -9.47
CA VAL A 150 -15.28 6.04 -9.32
C VAL A 150 -14.30 4.99 -8.83
N THR A 151 -14.74 4.19 -7.85
CA THR A 151 -13.96 3.07 -7.31
C THR A 151 -14.79 1.80 -7.25
N GLY A 152 -14.18 0.65 -7.53
CA GLY A 152 -14.82 -0.67 -7.45
C GLY A 152 -14.90 -1.25 -6.02
N ILE A 153 -15.18 -0.42 -5.01
CA ILE A 153 -15.32 -0.88 -3.63
C ILE A 153 -16.71 -1.50 -3.42
N ARG A 154 -16.77 -2.71 -2.85
CA ARG A 154 -18.01 -3.41 -2.49
C ARG A 154 -18.11 -3.72 -0.99
N ARG A 155 -19.32 -3.75 -0.45
CA ARG A 155 -19.62 -4.09 0.95
C ARG A 155 -19.26 -5.54 1.29
N GLN A 156 -19.46 -6.46 0.35
CA GLN A 156 -19.16 -7.88 0.51
C GLN A 156 -17.65 -8.19 0.62
N GLU A 157 -16.76 -7.27 0.25
CA GLU A 157 -15.31 -7.56 0.22
C GLU A 157 -14.68 -7.78 1.60
N SER A 158 -15.18 -7.13 2.65
CA SER A 158 -14.62 -7.27 4.00
C SER A 158 -15.54 -6.64 5.06
N ARG A 159 -15.38 -7.05 6.33
CA ARG A 159 -16.08 -6.42 7.48
C ARG A 159 -15.92 -4.90 7.52
N LYS A 160 -14.72 -4.39 7.22
CA LYS A 160 -14.44 -2.94 7.20
C LYS A 160 -15.18 -2.21 6.07
N ARG A 161 -15.46 -2.89 4.95
CA ARG A 161 -16.17 -2.32 3.80
C ARG A 161 -17.68 -2.52 3.88
N ALA A 162 -18.19 -3.36 4.79
CA ALA A 162 -19.61 -3.62 4.94
C ALA A 162 -20.46 -2.35 5.16
N SER A 163 -19.86 -1.30 5.75
CA SER A 163 -20.49 0.02 5.96
C SER A 163 -20.09 1.07 4.92
N ALA A 164 -19.51 0.69 3.78
CA ALA A 164 -19.11 1.63 2.75
C ALA A 164 -20.32 2.44 2.24
N THR A 165 -20.19 3.76 2.20
CA THR A 165 -21.21 4.67 1.66
C THR A 165 -21.17 4.64 0.13
N ILE A 166 -22.32 4.90 -0.51
CA ILE A 166 -22.42 4.96 -1.98
C ILE A 166 -21.52 6.07 -2.54
N ALA A 167 -21.53 7.24 -1.88
CA ALA A 167 -20.69 8.36 -2.24
C ALA A 167 -20.03 9.02 -1.02
N THR A 168 -18.91 9.69 -1.23
CA THR A 168 -18.22 10.51 -0.21
C THR A 168 -17.63 11.76 -0.85
N LYS A 169 -17.98 12.94 -0.34
CA LYS A 169 -17.39 14.21 -0.77
C LYS A 169 -16.04 14.43 -0.09
N HIS A 170 -15.01 14.79 -0.85
CA HIS A 170 -13.72 15.21 -0.29
C HIS A 170 -13.85 16.55 0.45
N LYS A 171 -12.94 16.83 1.39
CA LYS A 171 -13.00 18.05 2.22
C LYS A 171 -12.96 19.36 1.41
N ASP A 172 -12.30 19.36 0.26
CA ASP A 172 -12.24 20.53 -0.64
C ASP A 172 -13.52 20.71 -1.47
N GLY A 173 -14.43 19.74 -1.42
CA GLY A 173 -15.68 19.70 -2.16
C GLY A 173 -15.58 19.52 -3.66
N ARG A 174 -14.37 19.32 -4.20
CA ARG A 174 -14.13 19.23 -5.66
C ARG A 174 -14.13 17.82 -6.18
N ILE A 175 -13.90 16.82 -5.32
CA ILE A 175 -13.91 15.41 -5.71
C ILE A 175 -14.98 14.68 -4.92
N TRP A 176 -15.77 13.88 -5.62
CA TRP A 176 -16.72 12.94 -5.06
C TRP A 176 -16.28 11.53 -5.36
N ASP A 177 -15.96 10.75 -4.32
CA ASP A 177 -15.74 9.33 -4.49
C ASP A 177 -17.10 8.64 -4.65
N TRP A 178 -17.30 7.92 -5.74
CA TRP A 178 -18.51 7.16 -6.05
C TRP A 178 -18.22 5.65 -6.15
N ARG A 179 -19.11 4.83 -5.59
CA ARG A 179 -19.00 3.37 -5.50
C ARG A 179 -20.25 2.74 -6.13
N PRO A 180 -20.35 2.71 -7.46
CA PRO A 180 -21.58 2.31 -8.17
C PRO A 180 -21.91 0.83 -7.95
N ILE A 181 -20.92 -0.02 -7.75
CA ILE A 181 -21.11 -1.46 -7.53
C ILE A 181 -21.09 -1.84 -6.05
N VAL A 182 -21.30 -0.89 -5.13
CA VAL A 182 -21.07 -1.09 -3.68
C VAL A 182 -21.88 -2.25 -3.09
N ASP A 183 -23.05 -2.54 -3.66
CA ASP A 183 -23.96 -3.61 -3.24
C ASP A 183 -23.86 -4.89 -4.06
N TRP A 184 -23.00 -4.92 -5.07
CA TRP A 184 -22.85 -6.09 -5.92
C TRP A 184 -22.18 -7.25 -5.18
N THR A 185 -22.64 -8.44 -5.47
CA THR A 185 -22.01 -9.72 -5.13
C THR A 185 -20.80 -9.99 -6.02
N VAL A 186 -19.95 -10.94 -5.64
CA VAL A 186 -18.80 -11.34 -6.46
C VAL A 186 -19.25 -12.06 -7.74
N GLU A 187 -20.37 -12.78 -7.67
CA GLU A 187 -21.01 -13.45 -8.79
C GLU A 187 -21.48 -12.43 -9.83
N GLU A 188 -22.15 -11.35 -9.38
CA GLU A 188 -22.57 -10.25 -10.26
C GLU A 188 -21.38 -9.54 -10.90
N VAL A 189 -20.27 -9.36 -10.18
CA VAL A 189 -19.03 -8.81 -10.73
C VAL A 189 -18.48 -9.66 -11.87
N PHE A 190 -18.41 -10.98 -11.69
CA PHE A 190 -17.93 -11.86 -12.76
C PHE A 190 -18.92 -11.95 -13.93
N ALA A 191 -20.22 -12.06 -13.64
CA ALA A 191 -21.26 -12.10 -14.65
C ALA A 191 -21.26 -10.84 -15.52
N GLU A 192 -20.99 -9.68 -14.94
CA GLU A 192 -20.88 -8.43 -15.68
C GLU A 192 -19.69 -8.44 -16.64
N ILE A 193 -18.53 -8.91 -16.20
CA ILE A 193 -17.35 -9.05 -17.06
C ILE A 193 -17.64 -10.01 -18.22
N ASP A 194 -18.27 -11.15 -17.93
CA ASP A 194 -18.61 -12.16 -18.93
C ASP A 194 -19.65 -11.66 -19.94
N ARG A 195 -20.63 -10.86 -19.49
CA ARG A 195 -21.67 -10.27 -20.35
C ARG A 195 -21.08 -9.37 -21.44
N HIS A 196 -19.97 -8.70 -21.14
CA HIS A 196 -19.23 -7.89 -22.11
C HIS A 196 -18.29 -8.71 -23.01
N GLY A 197 -18.28 -10.04 -22.90
CA GLY A 197 -17.37 -10.91 -23.65
C GLY A 197 -15.90 -10.76 -23.23
N LEU A 198 -15.65 -10.15 -22.08
CA LEU A 198 -14.30 -9.97 -21.53
C LEU A 198 -13.97 -11.10 -20.56
N HIS A 199 -12.68 -11.20 -20.23
CA HIS A 199 -12.21 -12.09 -19.17
C HIS A 199 -11.73 -11.29 -17.97
N PRO A 200 -11.88 -11.81 -16.74
CA PRO A 200 -11.19 -11.25 -15.59
C PRO A 200 -9.70 -11.60 -15.66
N HIS A 201 -8.90 -10.93 -14.82
CA HIS A 201 -7.46 -11.21 -14.71
C HIS A 201 -7.19 -12.73 -14.55
N PRO A 202 -6.20 -13.31 -15.25
CA PRO A 202 -5.91 -14.75 -15.23
C PRO A 202 -5.75 -15.32 -13.82
N ALA A 203 -5.15 -14.55 -12.92
CA ALA A 203 -5.01 -14.90 -11.51
C ALA A 203 -6.29 -15.37 -10.81
N TYR A 204 -7.48 -14.92 -11.21
CA TYR A 204 -8.72 -15.42 -10.63
C TYR A 204 -9.07 -16.83 -11.12
N ARG A 205 -9.29 -17.00 -12.43
CA ARG A 205 -9.84 -18.25 -13.00
C ARG A 205 -8.79 -19.31 -13.32
N VAL A 206 -7.54 -18.90 -13.55
CA VAL A 206 -6.43 -19.80 -13.91
C VAL A 206 -5.61 -20.16 -12.67
N PHE A 207 -5.29 -19.19 -11.81
CA PHE A 207 -4.45 -19.43 -10.63
C PHE A 207 -5.24 -19.61 -9.33
N GLY A 208 -6.58 -19.52 -9.39
CA GLY A 208 -7.48 -19.76 -8.26
C GLY A 208 -7.38 -18.73 -7.13
N MET A 209 -6.87 -17.52 -7.42
CA MET A 209 -6.67 -16.50 -6.40
C MET A 209 -7.98 -15.84 -6.01
N SER A 210 -8.12 -15.58 -4.70
CA SER A 210 -9.29 -14.87 -4.16
C SER A 210 -9.25 -13.36 -4.45
N ARG A 211 -8.06 -12.82 -4.71
CA ARG A 211 -7.82 -11.39 -4.91
C ARG A 211 -6.62 -11.12 -5.80
N VAL A 212 -6.71 -10.06 -6.59
CA VAL A 212 -5.61 -9.51 -7.40
C VAL A 212 -5.30 -8.11 -6.90
N SER A 213 -4.03 -7.86 -6.61
CA SER A 213 -3.47 -6.61 -6.10
C SER A 213 -2.00 -6.57 -6.55
N CYS A 214 -1.06 -6.07 -5.76
CA CYS A 214 0.35 -6.43 -5.96
C CYS A 214 0.53 -7.96 -5.98
N ARG A 215 1.51 -8.46 -6.74
CA ARG A 215 1.88 -9.87 -6.85
C ARG A 215 1.99 -10.54 -5.48
N PHE A 216 2.80 -9.95 -4.60
CA PHE A 216 2.84 -10.28 -3.18
C PHE A 216 2.21 -9.13 -2.39
N CYS A 217 0.97 -9.32 -1.96
CA CYS A 217 0.23 -8.30 -1.23
C CYS A 217 0.15 -8.63 0.26
N ILE A 218 0.34 -7.62 1.11
CA ILE A 218 0.25 -7.74 2.58
C ILE A 218 -1.13 -8.21 3.08
N MET A 219 -2.17 -8.14 2.24
CA MET A 219 -3.51 -8.63 2.54
C MET A 219 -3.82 -9.99 1.90
N SER A 220 -2.87 -10.61 1.21
CA SER A 220 -3.09 -11.92 0.56
C SER A 220 -3.10 -13.02 1.60
N ASN A 221 -3.98 -14.00 1.41
CA ASN A 221 -3.95 -15.21 2.21
C ASN A 221 -2.76 -16.10 1.76
N LEU A 222 -2.55 -17.21 2.47
CA LEU A 222 -1.46 -18.13 2.16
C LEU A 222 -1.57 -18.74 0.76
N ALA A 223 -2.77 -19.21 0.37
CA ALA A 223 -3.01 -19.81 -0.93
C ALA A 223 -2.73 -18.83 -2.09
N ASP A 224 -3.13 -17.57 -1.94
CA ASP A 224 -2.86 -16.50 -2.91
C ASP A 224 -1.34 -16.25 -3.05
N LEU A 225 -0.60 -16.22 -1.93
CA LEU A 225 0.86 -16.04 -1.97
C LEU A 225 1.55 -17.25 -2.62
N THR A 226 1.13 -18.47 -2.29
CA THR A 226 1.63 -19.70 -2.91
C THR A 226 1.36 -19.72 -4.41
N ALA A 227 0.14 -19.38 -4.84
CA ALA A 227 -0.22 -19.26 -6.25
C ALA A 227 0.63 -18.21 -6.97
N ALA A 228 0.91 -17.07 -6.32
CA ALA A 228 1.79 -16.04 -6.87
C ALA A 228 3.24 -16.52 -7.00
N THR A 229 3.79 -17.28 -6.04
CA THR A 229 5.16 -17.84 -6.14
C THR A 229 5.29 -18.93 -7.20
N ALA A 230 4.20 -19.61 -7.55
CA ALA A 230 4.21 -20.62 -8.61
C ALA A 230 4.42 -20.02 -10.01
N GLN A 231 4.23 -18.70 -10.17
CA GLN A 231 4.39 -18.04 -11.46
C GLN A 231 5.84 -17.60 -11.68
N PRO A 232 6.52 -18.05 -12.76
CA PRO A 232 7.93 -17.75 -13.01
C PRO A 232 8.27 -16.26 -13.04
N GLU A 233 7.39 -15.44 -13.58
CA GLU A 233 7.60 -13.99 -13.66
C GLU A 233 7.59 -13.28 -12.30
N ALA A 234 7.16 -13.97 -11.23
CA ALA A 234 7.17 -13.44 -9.88
C ALA A 234 8.50 -13.71 -9.13
N HIS A 235 9.38 -14.57 -9.66
CA HIS A 235 10.53 -15.09 -8.92
C HIS A 235 11.58 -14.03 -8.58
N ASP A 236 11.84 -13.09 -9.48
CA ASP A 236 12.80 -12.00 -9.22
C ASP A 236 12.29 -11.03 -8.16
N LEU A 237 11.00 -10.67 -8.23
CA LEU A 237 10.36 -9.88 -7.19
C LEU A 237 10.37 -10.63 -5.85
N TYR A 238 10.08 -11.92 -5.86
CA TYR A 238 10.10 -12.77 -4.67
C TYR A 238 11.47 -12.71 -3.99
N ARG A 239 12.55 -12.99 -4.73
CA ARG A 239 13.93 -12.94 -4.21
C ARG A 239 14.30 -11.55 -3.70
N ARG A 240 13.91 -10.48 -4.41
CA ARG A 240 14.14 -9.10 -3.99
C ARG A 240 13.43 -8.76 -2.67
N MET A 241 12.19 -9.22 -2.51
CA MET A 241 11.44 -9.03 -1.27
C MET A 241 12.01 -9.85 -0.11
N VAL A 242 12.39 -11.11 -0.35
CA VAL A 242 13.04 -11.97 0.67
C VAL A 242 14.40 -11.41 1.08
N ALA A 243 15.16 -10.83 0.15
CA ALA A 243 16.39 -10.12 0.49
C ALA A 243 16.12 -8.94 1.43
N LEU A 244 15.07 -8.15 1.17
CA LEU A 244 14.66 -7.06 2.06
C LEU A 244 14.19 -7.58 3.43
N GLU A 245 13.46 -8.70 3.51
CA GLU A 245 13.13 -9.35 4.79
C GLU A 245 14.39 -9.73 5.57
N SER A 246 15.36 -10.33 4.88
CA SER A 246 16.61 -10.84 5.47
C SER A 246 17.48 -9.75 6.07
N ILE A 247 17.59 -8.60 5.38
CA ILE A 247 18.40 -7.47 5.86
C ILE A 247 17.67 -6.61 6.89
N SER A 248 16.34 -6.48 6.77
CA SER A 248 15.54 -5.63 7.67
C SER A 248 15.12 -6.35 8.94
N THR A 249 15.12 -7.70 8.92
CA THR A 249 14.68 -8.58 10.00
C THR A 249 13.20 -8.41 10.38
N PHE A 250 12.39 -7.88 9.46
CA PHE A 250 10.95 -7.79 9.58
C PHE A 250 10.27 -8.74 8.59
N GLY A 251 9.41 -9.63 9.10
CA GLY A 251 8.56 -10.47 8.25
C GLY A 251 7.56 -9.64 7.46
N PHE A 252 7.30 -10.06 6.22
CA PHE A 252 6.45 -9.36 5.25
C PHE A 252 5.01 -9.16 5.74
N GLN A 253 4.43 -10.16 6.39
CA GLN A 253 3.08 -10.11 6.95
C GLN A 253 3.12 -10.27 8.48
N GLY A 254 3.89 -9.41 9.14
CA GLY A 254 4.10 -9.47 10.59
C GLY A 254 4.95 -10.67 10.97
N ALA A 255 4.33 -11.71 11.53
CA ALA A 255 5.03 -12.94 11.91
C ALA A 255 5.29 -13.88 10.73
N ARG A 256 4.57 -13.73 9.61
CA ARG A 256 4.77 -14.56 8.41
C ARG A 256 5.83 -13.94 7.52
N TRP A 257 6.86 -14.74 7.22
CA TRP A 257 7.92 -14.39 6.30
C TRP A 257 7.58 -14.87 4.90
N LEU A 258 7.82 -14.05 3.88
CA LEU A 258 7.60 -14.41 2.48
C LEU A 258 8.58 -15.50 2.03
N GLY A 259 9.82 -15.48 2.53
CA GLY A 259 10.82 -16.51 2.27
C GLY A 259 10.41 -17.93 2.68
N ASP A 260 9.49 -18.07 3.63
CA ASP A 260 8.97 -19.39 4.05
C ASP A 260 7.92 -19.96 3.07
N ILE A 261 7.38 -19.16 2.14
CA ILE A 261 6.32 -19.58 1.22
C ILE A 261 6.85 -20.47 0.10
N ALA A 262 8.03 -20.15 -0.44
CA ALA A 262 8.65 -20.85 -1.56
C ALA A 262 10.18 -20.89 -1.40
N PRO A 263 10.70 -21.55 -0.34
CA PRO A 263 12.14 -21.56 -0.04
C PRO A 263 12.98 -22.19 -1.17
N HIS A 264 12.39 -23.08 -1.97
CA HIS A 264 13.03 -23.69 -3.14
C HIS A 264 13.40 -22.68 -4.26
N LEU A 265 12.87 -21.45 -4.21
CA LEU A 265 13.22 -20.38 -5.15
C LEU A 265 14.48 -19.60 -4.76
N LEU A 266 15.03 -19.86 -3.56
CA LEU A 266 16.24 -19.24 -3.06
C LEU A 266 17.44 -20.13 -3.39
N ASP A 267 18.53 -19.51 -3.86
CA ASP A 267 19.82 -20.19 -3.93
C ASP A 267 20.39 -20.43 -2.53
N ALA A 268 21.52 -21.14 -2.44
CA ALA A 268 22.14 -21.49 -1.17
C ALA A 268 22.50 -20.26 -0.32
N ASP A 269 23.03 -19.21 -0.96
CA ASP A 269 23.44 -17.98 -0.29
C ASP A 269 22.24 -17.18 0.22
N ALA A 270 21.19 -17.04 -0.59
CA ALA A 270 19.95 -16.39 -0.22
C ALA A 270 19.23 -17.14 0.91
N SER A 271 19.24 -18.47 0.87
CA SER A 271 18.69 -19.33 1.93
C SER A 271 19.43 -19.10 3.25
N HIS A 272 20.77 -19.05 3.21
CA HIS A 272 21.59 -18.76 4.39
C HIS A 272 21.28 -17.37 4.94
N ARG A 273 21.30 -16.33 4.10
CA ARG A 273 20.99 -14.94 4.51
C ARG A 273 19.59 -14.81 5.10
N PHE A 274 18.62 -15.54 4.56
CA PHE A 274 17.26 -15.55 5.07
C PHE A 274 17.16 -16.21 6.46
N ALA A 275 17.78 -17.37 6.65
CA ALA A 275 17.84 -18.04 7.95
C ALA A 275 18.53 -17.16 9.01
N ASP A 276 19.67 -16.58 8.67
CA ASP A 276 20.41 -15.63 9.51
C ASP A 276 19.58 -14.38 9.82
N GLY A 277 18.86 -13.83 8.84
CA GLY A 277 17.92 -12.73 9.03
C GLY A 277 16.82 -13.02 10.06
N LYS A 278 16.29 -14.26 10.09
CA LYS A 278 15.31 -14.69 11.10
C LYS A 278 15.94 -14.80 12.50
N ILE A 279 17.17 -15.30 12.59
CA ILE A 279 17.91 -15.35 13.86
C ILE A 279 18.17 -13.94 14.39
N ARG A 280 18.66 -13.02 13.54
CA ARG A 280 18.82 -11.60 13.89
C ARG A 280 17.50 -10.97 14.33
N ALA A 281 16.37 -11.33 13.71
CA ALA A 281 15.07 -10.82 14.14
C ALA A 281 14.76 -11.18 15.60
N LEU A 282 15.04 -12.41 16.04
CA LEU A 282 14.85 -12.84 17.43
C LEU A 282 15.69 -12.00 18.39
N HIS A 283 16.97 -11.79 18.06
CA HIS A 283 17.86 -10.96 18.88
C HIS A 283 17.43 -9.49 18.93
N ARG A 284 17.02 -8.91 17.79
CA ARG A 284 16.46 -7.55 17.73
C ARG A 284 15.22 -7.45 18.64
N ILE A 285 14.26 -8.35 18.48
CA ILE A 285 13.01 -8.33 19.25
C ILE A 285 13.31 -8.42 20.75
N ALA A 286 14.20 -9.33 21.17
CA ALA A 286 14.58 -9.48 22.57
C ALA A 286 15.28 -8.23 23.13
N ALA A 287 16.12 -7.55 22.33
CA ALA A 287 16.75 -6.30 22.72
C ALA A 287 15.73 -5.16 22.84
N GLU A 288 14.88 -4.95 21.83
CA GLU A 288 13.87 -3.89 21.80
C GLU A 288 12.78 -4.08 22.87
N ALA A 289 12.50 -5.31 23.30
CA ALA A 289 11.53 -5.61 24.35
C ALA A 289 11.87 -5.00 25.73
N LYS A 290 13.13 -4.59 25.95
CA LYS A 290 13.54 -3.88 27.17
C LYS A 290 13.07 -2.43 27.18
N ILE A 291 12.75 -1.85 26.02
CA ILE A 291 12.30 -0.46 25.89
C ILE A 291 10.83 -0.37 26.32
N THR A 292 10.57 0.44 27.34
CA THR A 292 9.22 0.62 27.88
C THR A 292 8.41 1.64 27.08
N PRO A 293 7.06 1.62 27.15
CA PRO A 293 6.22 2.60 26.44
C PRO A 293 6.56 4.06 26.75
N GLY A 294 7.01 4.37 27.97
CA GLY A 294 7.40 5.72 28.38
C GLY A 294 8.68 6.25 27.72
N MET A 295 9.49 5.37 27.13
CA MET A 295 10.71 5.72 26.40
C MET A 295 10.44 6.00 24.93
N LEU A 296 9.28 5.58 24.40
CA LEU A 296 8.94 5.69 22.99
C LEU A 296 8.68 7.14 22.57
N TYR A 297 9.10 7.47 21.36
CA TYR A 297 8.81 8.77 20.76
C TYR A 297 7.34 8.87 20.33
N VAL A 298 6.76 10.04 20.51
CA VAL A 298 5.42 10.37 20.04
C VAL A 298 5.53 11.34 18.88
N LYS A 299 4.97 10.98 17.72
CA LYS A 299 5.08 11.77 16.47
C LYS A 299 6.53 12.13 16.09
N GLY A 300 7.49 11.28 16.45
CA GLY A 300 8.90 11.45 16.12
C GLY A 300 9.73 12.21 17.16
N TRP A 301 9.16 12.56 18.31
CA TRP A 301 9.86 13.32 19.35
C TRP A 301 9.86 12.60 20.71
N PRO A 302 10.93 12.71 21.51
CA PRO A 302 10.88 12.37 22.92
C PRO A 302 9.85 13.26 23.63
N THR A 303 9.16 12.70 24.62
CA THR A 303 8.14 13.43 25.41
C THR A 303 8.70 13.99 26.72
N ARG A 304 9.85 13.47 27.16
CA ARG A 304 10.59 13.88 28.35
C ARG A 304 12.04 13.40 28.27
N MET A 305 12.86 13.91 29.19
CA MET A 305 14.17 13.30 29.47
C MET A 305 13.98 11.87 29.99
N LEU A 306 14.91 10.98 29.61
CA LEU A 306 15.01 9.66 30.22
C LEU A 306 15.56 9.78 31.64
N THR A 307 15.27 8.79 32.47
CA THR A 307 16.07 8.55 33.69
C THR A 307 17.41 7.89 33.32
N ASP A 308 18.36 7.90 34.26
CA ASP A 308 19.64 7.20 34.06
C ASP A 308 19.47 5.71 33.77
N ALA A 309 18.56 5.04 34.47
CA ALA A 309 18.27 3.62 34.24
C ALA A 309 17.67 3.37 32.84
N GLU A 310 16.77 4.23 32.36
CA GLU A 310 16.22 4.13 31.01
C GLU A 310 17.26 4.42 29.93
N ALA A 311 18.14 5.40 30.16
CA ALA A 311 19.23 5.72 29.27
C ALA A 311 20.25 4.56 29.19
N ASP A 312 20.54 3.89 30.30
CA ASP A 312 21.37 2.67 30.31
C ASP A 312 20.72 1.51 29.52
N ILE A 313 19.42 1.28 29.72
CA ILE A 313 18.67 0.26 28.96
C ILE A 313 18.74 0.57 27.47
N LEU A 314 18.56 1.84 27.09
CA LEU A 314 18.62 2.26 25.70
C LEU A 314 20.03 2.14 25.13
N ALA A 315 21.07 2.51 25.88
CA ALA A 315 22.48 2.35 25.49
C ALA A 315 22.84 0.88 25.22
N GLU A 316 22.46 -0.03 26.12
CA GLU A 316 22.69 -1.48 25.95
C GLU A 316 21.95 -1.99 24.70
N THR A 317 20.67 -1.64 24.57
CA THR A 317 19.82 -2.06 23.44
C THR A 317 20.41 -1.58 22.11
N ARG A 318 20.82 -0.30 22.05
CA ARG A 318 21.42 0.30 20.85
C ARG A 318 22.76 -0.32 20.51
N SER A 319 23.62 -0.57 21.49
CA SER A 319 24.92 -1.22 21.26
C SER A 319 24.73 -2.62 20.67
N ARG A 320 23.77 -3.40 21.20
CA ARG A 320 23.46 -4.74 20.69
C ARG A 320 22.92 -4.71 19.27
N ILE A 321 21.96 -3.83 18.97
CA ILE A 321 21.41 -3.69 17.61
C ILE A 321 22.47 -3.17 16.64
N THR A 322 23.30 -2.23 17.05
CA THR A 322 24.40 -1.69 16.23
C THR A 322 25.37 -2.78 15.83
N CYS A 323 25.79 -3.62 16.78
CA CYS A 323 26.62 -4.79 16.51
C CYS A 323 25.92 -5.81 15.60
N LEU A 324 24.65 -6.14 15.90
CA LEU A 324 23.87 -7.15 15.17
C LEU A 324 23.71 -6.83 13.67
N PHE A 325 23.60 -5.55 13.32
CA PHE A 325 23.42 -5.11 11.94
C PHE A 325 24.65 -4.46 11.31
N GLY A 326 25.74 -4.27 12.06
CA GLY A 326 26.92 -3.52 11.61
C GLY A 326 26.60 -2.05 11.28
N PHE A 327 25.75 -1.41 12.10
CA PHE A 327 25.42 0.01 11.93
C PHE A 327 26.52 0.93 12.44
N ASN A 328 26.50 2.18 11.99
CA ASN A 328 27.37 3.25 12.49
C ASN A 328 26.59 4.18 13.43
N SER A 329 26.04 3.61 14.51
CA SER A 329 25.18 4.34 15.43
C SER A 329 25.98 5.30 16.32
N ALA A 330 25.44 6.50 16.50
CA ALA A 330 25.82 7.42 17.58
C ALA A 330 25.05 7.08 18.87
N CYS A 331 25.38 7.76 19.97
CA CYS A 331 24.65 7.68 21.24
C CYS A 331 24.54 6.24 21.80
N LEU A 332 25.68 5.67 22.20
CA LEU A 332 25.81 4.28 22.68
C LEU A 332 26.09 4.18 24.18
N ASP A 333 26.12 5.31 24.88
CA ASP A 333 26.30 5.41 26.33
C ASP A 333 25.27 6.38 26.93
N ARG A 334 25.14 6.36 28.25
CA ARG A 334 24.19 7.19 29.00
C ARG A 334 24.34 8.68 28.69
N ALA A 335 25.57 9.19 28.69
CA ALA A 335 25.85 10.61 28.57
C ALA A 335 25.46 11.14 27.18
N SER A 336 25.85 10.45 26.12
CA SER A 336 25.51 10.78 24.74
C SER A 336 24.01 10.67 24.46
N ILE A 337 23.32 9.69 25.07
CA ILE A 337 21.85 9.58 24.99
C ILE A 337 21.16 10.78 25.64
N HIS A 338 21.53 11.14 26.87
CA HIS A 338 20.94 12.30 27.55
C HIS A 338 21.19 13.59 26.78
N HIS A 339 22.42 13.78 26.28
CA HIS A 339 22.75 14.92 25.45
C HIS A 339 21.83 15.01 24.23
N ARG A 340 21.67 13.90 23.49
CA ARG A 340 20.82 13.86 22.32
C ARG A 340 19.33 14.07 22.62
N TYR A 341 18.83 13.54 23.74
CA TYR A 341 17.45 13.78 24.18
C TYR A 341 17.21 15.26 24.50
N SER A 342 18.16 15.92 25.17
CA SER A 342 18.08 17.35 25.45
C SER A 342 18.03 18.18 24.17
N GLU A 343 18.86 17.86 23.16
CA GLU A 343 18.82 18.53 21.86
C GLU A 343 17.47 18.36 21.16
N LEU A 344 16.94 17.13 21.13
CA LEU A 344 15.67 16.81 20.47
C LEU A 344 14.49 17.51 21.15
N LEU A 345 14.46 17.58 22.48
CA LEU A 345 13.42 18.29 23.22
C LEU A 345 13.47 19.80 22.93
N ALA A 346 14.66 20.40 22.98
CA ALA A 346 14.83 21.82 22.65
C ALA A 346 14.46 22.11 21.18
N GLU A 347 14.77 21.20 20.25
CA GLU A 347 14.36 21.32 18.84
C GLU A 347 12.84 21.20 18.67
N HIS A 348 12.19 20.30 19.41
CA HIS A 348 10.74 20.14 19.38
C HIS A 348 10.03 21.40 19.87
N GLU A 349 10.48 21.98 20.99
CA GLU A 349 9.95 23.23 21.54
C GLU A 349 10.09 24.39 20.53
N ARG A 350 11.26 24.53 19.90
CA ARG A 350 11.50 25.56 18.87
C ARG A 350 10.60 25.42 17.64
N ARG A 351 10.18 24.19 17.29
CA ARG A 351 9.28 23.94 16.15
C ARG A 351 7.80 24.08 16.53
N ALA A 352 7.48 24.05 17.82
CA ALA A 352 6.13 24.18 18.33
C ALA A 352 5.77 25.64 18.67
N ALA A 353 6.76 26.46 19.00
CA ALA A 353 6.67 27.93 19.03
C ALA A 353 6.54 28.49 17.61
#